data_AF-E9AUW7-F1
#
_entry.id   AF-E9AUW7-F1
#
_cell.length_a   1.000
_cell.length_b   1.000
_cell.length_c   1.000
_cell.angle_alpha   90.00
_cell.angle_beta   90.00
_cell.angle_gamma   90.00
#
_symmetry.space_group_name_H-M   'P 1'
#
loop_
_entity.id
_entity.type
_entity.pdbx_description
1 polymer ?
#
loop_
_entity_poly.entity_id
_entity_poly.type
_entity_poly.pdbx_seq_one_letter_code
_entity_poly.pdbx_strand_id
1 'polypeptide(L)'
;MSLLRCTAQRLCASTGSCLIGPFASSSRVAPHNLQFTHILGTRQFSLFGEAINHSKLLVQCTVSPARSDKYEGGRNAAHRGEKASACGPVEFECQLSNMCRGFPLTVSLCCSTRAGLLLINGARFLPAGATVLEGPECTHNQFIYHGPHMNQSHLAELVLGHRRPNSPLDDIAHMEAIFFSAVRCFGSSSSTWFGHTPVHTIKPELADRIAELVRAFGVDDALAEYVECKAQTVERLERDAWVHVSNSVLSNREKR
;
A
#
# COMPACT_ATOMS: atom_id res chain seq x y z
N MET A 1 42.40 -2.87 -13.12
CA MET A 1 41.16 -3.03 -12.33
C MET A 1 41.09 -1.94 -11.27
N SER A 2 40.42 -0.81 -11.53
CA SER A 2 39.97 0.21 -10.54
C SER A 2 39.62 1.54 -11.24
N LEU A 3 38.57 1.58 -12.07
CA LEU A 3 38.08 2.82 -12.68
C LEU A 3 36.55 3.01 -12.59
N LEU A 4 35.85 2.21 -11.78
CA LEU A 4 34.37 2.22 -11.72
C LEU A 4 33.76 2.78 -10.42
N ARG A 5 34.56 3.37 -9.51
CA ARG A 5 34.04 3.87 -8.22
C ARG A 5 33.84 5.39 -8.13
N CYS A 6 34.21 6.18 -9.14
CA CYS A 6 34.17 7.65 -9.04
C CYS A 6 33.00 8.36 -9.76
N THR A 7 32.12 7.65 -10.46
CA THR A 7 31.02 8.28 -11.23
C THR A 7 29.67 8.29 -10.51
N ALA A 8 29.46 7.47 -9.48
CA ALA A 8 28.19 7.40 -8.75
C ALA A 8 27.97 8.55 -7.74
N GLN A 9 29.05 9.23 -7.30
CA GLN A 9 28.95 10.29 -6.27
C GLN A 9 28.69 11.70 -6.82
N ARG A 10 28.77 11.92 -8.14
CA ARG A 10 28.59 13.26 -8.73
C ARG A 10 27.19 13.58 -9.25
N LEU A 11 26.28 12.60 -9.32
CA LEU A 11 24.90 12.80 -9.79
C LEU A 11 23.92 13.21 -8.68
N CYS A 12 24.34 13.21 -7.41
CA CYS A 12 23.49 13.56 -6.26
C CYS A 12 23.60 15.04 -5.80
N ALA A 13 24.35 15.88 -6.51
CA ALA A 13 24.70 17.23 -6.02
C ALA A 13 23.93 18.40 -6.65
N SER A 14 22.97 18.17 -7.57
CA SER A 14 22.23 19.28 -8.18
C SER A 14 20.76 18.96 -8.44
N THR A 15 19.95 18.96 -7.38
CA THR A 15 18.52 19.22 -7.52
C THR A 15 18.16 20.35 -6.57
N GLY A 16 17.92 21.51 -7.18
CA GLY A 16 17.58 22.75 -6.50
C GLY A 16 16.28 22.64 -5.72
N SER A 17 16.15 23.57 -4.78
CA SER A 17 14.98 23.77 -3.94
C SER A 17 13.71 23.95 -4.78
N CYS A 18 12.84 22.94 -4.80
CA CYS A 18 11.45 23.13 -5.21
C CYS A 18 10.61 23.33 -3.95
N LEU A 19 10.19 24.59 -3.75
CA LEU A 19 9.28 25.01 -2.68
C LEU A 19 7.91 24.35 -2.91
N ILE A 20 7.44 23.57 -1.93
CA ILE A 20 6.07 23.05 -1.89
C ILE A 20 5.26 23.97 -0.97
N GLY A 21 4.15 24.48 -1.49
CA GLY A 21 3.21 25.36 -0.79
C GLY A 21 2.56 24.69 0.45
N PRO A 22 1.92 25.49 1.32
CA PRO A 22 1.75 25.12 2.71
C PRO A 22 0.37 24.52 2.97
N PHE A 23 0.17 23.22 2.81
CA PHE A 23 -0.84 22.44 3.55
C PHE A 23 -0.39 20.97 3.60
N ALA A 24 -0.47 20.36 4.79
CA ALA A 24 0.06 19.07 5.23
C ALA A 24 1.53 19.10 5.69
N SER A 25 1.71 19.13 7.01
CA SER A 25 2.98 18.85 7.69
C SER A 25 3.34 17.37 7.52
N SER A 26 3.69 16.97 6.29
CA SER A 26 4.23 15.65 6.00
C SER A 26 5.51 15.45 6.81
N SER A 27 5.43 14.80 7.96
CA SER A 27 6.63 14.40 8.70
C SER A 27 7.48 13.52 7.79
N ARG A 28 8.66 14.00 7.40
CA ARG A 28 9.65 13.20 6.66
C ARG A 28 10.28 12.11 7.53
N VAL A 29 10.07 12.18 8.84
CA VAL A 29 10.65 11.29 9.84
C VAL A 29 9.69 10.13 10.05
N ALA A 30 10.22 8.91 9.95
CA ALA A 30 9.45 7.70 10.23
C ALA A 30 8.92 7.72 11.66
N PRO A 31 7.62 7.47 11.87
CA PRO A 31 7.09 7.33 13.22
C PRO A 31 7.68 6.06 13.87
N HIS A 32 7.68 6.03 15.20
CA HIS A 32 7.95 4.84 16.00
C HIS A 32 9.31 4.15 15.71
N ASN A 33 10.32 4.92 15.30
CA ASN A 33 11.67 4.42 14.95
C ASN A 33 11.68 3.35 13.83
N LEU A 34 10.67 3.36 12.96
CA LEU A 34 10.57 2.40 11.86
C LEU A 34 11.64 2.69 10.79
N GLN A 35 12.27 1.62 10.31
CA GLN A 35 13.20 1.66 9.19
C GLN A 35 12.42 1.44 7.90
N PHE A 36 12.66 2.32 6.91
CA PHE A 36 12.05 2.23 5.59
C PHE A 36 12.97 1.45 4.64
N THR A 37 12.43 0.46 3.93
CA THR A 37 13.10 -0.26 2.84
C THR A 37 12.28 -0.22 1.57
N HIS A 38 12.95 0.10 0.46
CA HIS A 38 12.41 0.05 -0.89
C HIS A 38 13.55 -0.30 -1.84
N ILE A 39 13.27 -1.18 -2.80
CA ILE A 39 14.21 -1.57 -3.85
C ILE A 39 13.64 -1.04 -5.17
N LEU A 40 14.39 -0.18 -5.86
CA LEU A 40 13.96 0.40 -7.13
C LEU A 40 13.68 -0.71 -8.16
N GLY A 41 12.56 -0.60 -8.88
CA GLY A 41 12.02 -1.63 -9.76
C GLY A 41 10.98 -2.52 -9.09
N THR A 42 10.77 -2.38 -7.78
CA THR A 42 9.65 -2.98 -7.06
C THR A 42 8.68 -1.89 -6.65
N ARG A 43 7.38 -2.13 -6.84
CA ARG A 43 6.32 -1.21 -6.35
C ARG A 43 5.99 -1.45 -4.88
N GLN A 44 6.86 -2.14 -4.16
CA GLN A 44 6.64 -2.56 -2.78
C GLN A 44 7.65 -1.89 -1.87
N PHE A 45 7.18 -1.39 -0.74
CA PHE A 45 8.06 -0.94 0.33
C PHE A 45 7.62 -1.53 1.65
N SER A 46 8.58 -1.64 2.56
CA SER A 46 8.37 -2.14 3.91
C SER A 46 8.81 -1.09 4.93
N LEU A 47 8.11 -1.04 6.06
CA LEU A 47 8.57 -0.37 7.28
C LEU A 47 8.73 -1.44 8.34
N PHE A 48 9.87 -1.50 9.02
CA PHE A 48 10.04 -2.45 10.12
C PHE A 48 10.80 -1.82 11.27
N GLY A 49 10.46 -2.25 12.48
CA GLY A 49 11.17 -1.80 13.67
C GLY A 49 10.62 -2.40 14.94
N GLU A 50 11.28 -2.05 16.02
CA GLU A 50 10.77 -2.29 17.35
C GLU A 50 9.76 -1.18 17.68
N ALA A 51 8.53 -1.59 17.93
CA ALA A 51 7.47 -0.72 18.38
C ALA A 51 7.45 -0.65 19.92
N ILE A 52 6.33 -0.21 20.50
CA ILE A 52 6.19 -0.02 21.94
C ILE A 52 6.31 -1.37 22.67
N ASN A 53 6.96 -1.39 23.85
CA ASN A 53 7.13 -2.58 24.71
C ASN A 53 7.87 -3.77 24.07
N HIS A 54 8.88 -3.53 23.24
CA HIS A 54 9.63 -4.57 22.52
C HIS A 54 8.78 -5.42 21.56
N SER A 55 7.57 -4.95 21.24
CA SER A 55 6.79 -5.51 20.14
C SER A 55 7.48 -5.19 18.82
N LYS A 56 7.22 -5.99 17.80
CA LYS A 56 7.75 -5.76 16.46
C LYS A 56 6.60 -5.39 15.55
N LEU A 57 6.79 -4.30 14.82
CA LEU A 57 5.85 -3.83 13.81
C LEU A 57 6.52 -3.95 12.44
N LEU A 58 5.86 -4.66 11.54
CA LEU A 58 6.16 -4.71 10.12
C LEU A 58 4.97 -4.10 9.37
N VAL A 59 5.23 -3.20 8.43
CA VAL A 59 4.23 -2.59 7.56
C VAL A 59 4.65 -2.84 6.13
N GLN A 60 3.73 -3.29 5.29
CA GLN A 60 4.00 -3.56 3.88
C GLN A 60 2.94 -2.92 3.01
N CYS A 61 3.40 -2.22 1.98
CA CYS A 61 2.54 -1.53 1.05
C CYS A 61 2.98 -1.83 -0.38
N THR A 62 2.00 -2.21 -1.23
CA THR A 62 2.18 -2.30 -2.67
C THR A 62 1.54 -1.07 -3.30
N VAL A 63 2.36 -0.21 -3.90
CA VAL A 63 1.91 1.03 -4.53
C VAL A 63 1.16 0.69 -5.82
N SER A 64 -0.12 1.08 -5.86
CA SER A 64 -0.91 1.02 -7.08
C SER A 64 -0.47 2.13 -8.04
N PRO A 65 -0.23 1.84 -9.33
CA PRO A 65 -0.02 2.88 -10.33
C PRO A 65 -1.25 3.78 -10.40
N ALA A 66 -1.03 5.09 -10.51
CA ALA A 66 -2.10 6.03 -10.77
C ALA A 66 -2.95 5.59 -11.97
N ARG A 67 -4.27 5.78 -11.85
CA ARG A 67 -5.21 5.48 -12.92
C ARG A 67 -4.84 6.32 -14.14
N SER A 68 -4.81 5.67 -15.30
CA SER A 68 -4.85 6.39 -16.57
C SER A 68 -6.32 6.57 -16.93
N ASP A 69 -6.79 7.81 -16.97
CA ASP A 69 -8.16 8.17 -17.38
C ASP A 69 -8.51 7.63 -18.78
N LYS A 70 -7.52 7.22 -19.58
CA LYS A 70 -7.69 6.70 -20.93
C LYS A 70 -8.34 5.32 -21.01
N TYR A 71 -8.39 4.56 -19.91
CA TYR A 71 -9.01 3.22 -19.88
C TYR A 71 -10.45 3.22 -19.35
N GLU A 72 -10.99 4.37 -18.93
CA GLU A 72 -12.43 4.47 -18.70
C GLU A 72 -13.16 4.58 -20.05
N GLY A 73 -13.49 3.42 -20.61
CA GLY A 73 -14.46 3.30 -21.70
C GLY A 73 -15.84 3.77 -21.21
N GLY A 74 -16.07 5.09 -21.22
CA GLY A 74 -17.33 5.66 -20.78
C GLY A 74 -17.29 7.18 -20.79
N ARG A 75 -17.83 7.79 -21.85
CA ARG A 75 -18.04 9.24 -22.03
C ARG A 75 -18.87 9.94 -20.93
N ASN A 76 -19.21 9.26 -19.83
CA ASN A 76 -20.09 9.78 -18.77
C ASN A 76 -19.37 10.06 -17.44
N ALA A 77 -18.04 9.90 -17.35
CA ALA A 77 -17.27 10.25 -16.15
C ALA A 77 -17.12 11.77 -15.94
N ALA A 78 -17.42 12.59 -16.97
CA ALA A 78 -17.24 14.04 -16.98
C ALA A 78 -18.17 14.85 -16.02
N HIS A 79 -19.04 14.19 -15.26
CA HIS A 79 -19.98 14.88 -14.34
C HIS A 79 -19.83 14.54 -12.86
N ARG A 80 -18.79 13.81 -12.44
CA ARG A 80 -18.56 13.51 -11.01
C ARG A 80 -17.33 14.25 -10.49
N GLY A 81 -17.55 15.47 -10.03
CA GLY A 81 -16.76 16.23 -9.03
C GLY A 81 -15.22 16.10 -9.07
N GLU A 82 -14.56 17.14 -9.55
CA GLU A 82 -13.10 17.38 -9.58
C GLU A 82 -12.37 17.42 -8.22
N LYS A 83 -12.79 16.69 -7.18
CA LYS A 83 -12.16 16.80 -5.83
C LYS A 83 -11.90 15.49 -5.08
N ALA A 84 -12.01 14.33 -5.71
CA ALA A 84 -11.36 13.13 -5.18
C ALA A 84 -9.89 13.18 -5.61
N SER A 85 -8.95 13.09 -4.66
CA SER A 85 -7.52 13.05 -4.99
C SER A 85 -7.27 11.99 -6.07
N ALA A 86 -6.52 12.35 -7.12
CA ALA A 86 -6.18 11.44 -8.21
C ALA A 86 -5.48 10.15 -7.73
N CYS A 87 -4.93 10.16 -6.50
CA CYS A 87 -4.56 8.98 -5.75
C CYS A 87 -5.77 8.47 -4.95
N GLY A 88 -6.23 7.25 -5.24
CA GLY A 88 -7.17 6.53 -4.39
C GLY A 88 -6.56 6.20 -3.00
N PRO A 89 -7.25 5.40 -2.17
CA PRO A 89 -6.70 5.01 -0.87
C PRO A 89 -5.36 4.29 -1.05
N VAL A 90 -4.45 4.49 -0.11
CA VAL A 90 -3.27 3.64 -0.01
C VAL A 90 -3.62 2.46 0.88
N GLU A 91 -3.64 1.26 0.32
CA GLU A 91 -3.85 0.01 1.06
C GLU A 91 -2.50 -0.57 1.50
N PHE A 92 -2.46 -1.10 2.73
CA PHE A 92 -1.26 -1.67 3.32
C PHE A 92 -1.60 -2.69 4.40
N GLU A 93 -0.67 -3.60 4.69
CA GLU A 93 -0.79 -4.59 5.76
C GLU A 93 0.14 -4.22 6.92
N CYS A 94 -0.34 -4.36 8.15
CA CYS A 94 0.48 -4.25 9.35
C CYS A 94 0.55 -5.59 10.08
N GLN A 95 1.73 -5.97 10.55
CA GLN A 95 1.93 -7.15 11.38
C GLN A 95 2.53 -6.74 12.72
N LEU A 96 1.80 -7.06 13.78
CA LEU A 96 2.22 -6.87 15.17
C LEU A 96 2.56 -8.24 15.76
N SER A 97 3.82 -8.40 16.18
CA SER A 97 4.28 -9.60 16.86
C SER A 97 4.93 -9.26 18.20
N ASN A 98 5.05 -10.25 19.07
CA ASN A 98 5.60 -10.07 20.42
C ASN A 98 4.84 -9.00 21.25
N MET A 99 3.51 -8.91 21.08
CA MET A 99 2.68 -7.92 21.79
C MET A 99 2.64 -8.15 23.31
N CYS A 100 2.74 -9.40 23.75
CA CYS A 100 2.91 -9.74 25.16
C CYS A 100 3.65 -11.08 25.32
N ARG A 101 4.29 -11.26 26.48
CA ARG A 101 5.08 -12.46 26.79
C ARG A 101 4.18 -13.69 26.73
N GLY A 102 4.55 -14.66 25.90
CA GLY A 102 3.84 -15.93 25.78
C GLY A 102 2.65 -15.93 24.82
N PHE A 103 2.38 -14.83 24.11
CA PHE A 103 1.38 -14.82 23.04
C PHE A 103 1.98 -15.39 21.75
N PRO A 104 1.52 -16.57 21.28
CA PRO A 104 2.18 -17.30 20.19
C PRO A 104 1.67 -16.91 18.80
N LEU A 105 1.04 -15.74 18.68
CA LEU A 105 0.39 -15.30 17.44
C LEU A 105 0.90 -13.91 17.04
N THR A 106 0.92 -13.68 15.73
CA THR A 106 1.08 -12.37 15.11
C THR A 106 -0.30 -11.83 14.76
N VAL A 107 -0.59 -10.57 15.08
CA VAL A 107 -1.79 -9.88 14.62
C VAL A 107 -1.47 -9.25 13.27
N SER A 108 -2.19 -9.65 12.23
CA SER A 108 -2.12 -9.04 10.90
C SER A 108 -3.38 -8.18 10.70
N LEU A 109 -3.17 -6.95 10.25
CA LEU A 109 -4.19 -5.92 10.03
C LEU A 109 -4.19 -5.53 8.55
N CYS A 110 -5.37 -5.55 7.94
CA CYS A 110 -5.57 -4.96 6.61
C CYS A 110 -6.00 -3.51 6.80
N CYS A 111 -5.18 -2.57 6.35
CA CYS A 111 -5.33 -1.14 6.58
C CYS A 111 -5.46 -0.36 5.27
N SER A 112 -6.08 0.81 5.34
CA SER A 112 -6.10 1.76 4.23
C SER A 112 -6.06 3.19 4.73
N THR A 113 -5.50 4.11 3.93
CA THR A 113 -5.54 5.54 4.23
C THR A 113 -6.77 6.20 3.60
N ARG A 114 -7.39 7.12 4.35
CA ARG A 114 -8.45 8.01 3.85
C ARG A 114 -8.24 9.41 4.40
N ALA A 115 -7.93 10.36 3.51
CA ALA A 115 -7.67 11.75 3.88
C ALA A 115 -6.63 11.87 5.02
N GLY A 116 -5.54 11.09 4.95
CA GLY A 116 -4.49 11.04 5.97
C GLY A 116 -4.84 10.26 7.25
N LEU A 117 -6.05 9.69 7.36
CA LEU A 117 -6.48 8.90 8.51
C LEU A 117 -6.37 7.40 8.26
N LEU A 118 -6.16 6.64 9.33
CA LEU A 118 -6.11 5.19 9.34
C LEU A 118 -7.53 4.59 9.34
N LEU A 119 -7.79 3.69 8.40
CA LEU A 119 -8.89 2.73 8.48
C LEU A 119 -8.36 1.32 8.64
N ILE A 120 -8.85 0.60 9.64
CA ILE A 120 -8.60 -0.84 9.82
C ILE A 120 -9.78 -1.58 9.22
N ASN A 121 -9.56 -2.26 8.10
CA ASN A 121 -10.59 -2.95 7.32
C ASN A 121 -10.78 -4.41 7.77
N GLY A 122 -9.71 -5.04 8.26
CA GLY A 122 -9.68 -6.42 8.72
C GLY A 122 -8.60 -6.67 9.76
N ALA A 123 -8.79 -7.70 10.56
CA ALA A 123 -7.72 -8.26 11.38
C ALA A 123 -7.80 -9.78 11.43
N ARG A 124 -6.64 -10.41 11.51
CA ARG A 124 -6.48 -11.86 11.62
C ARG A 124 -5.31 -12.21 12.53
N PHE A 125 -5.35 -13.42 13.08
CA PHE A 125 -4.21 -13.99 13.77
C PHE A 125 -3.46 -14.93 12.83
N LEU A 126 -2.14 -14.82 12.83
CA LEU A 126 -1.22 -15.70 12.14
C LEU A 126 -0.35 -16.44 13.17
N PRO A 127 0.09 -17.68 12.88
CA PRO A 127 1.09 -18.35 13.70
C PRO A 127 2.36 -17.50 13.84
N ALA A 128 3.02 -17.53 15.02
CA ALA A 128 4.29 -16.84 15.21
C ALA A 128 5.34 -17.27 14.17
N GLY A 129 6.05 -16.29 13.61
CA GLY A 129 7.05 -16.53 12.56
C GLY A 129 6.49 -16.51 11.13
N ALA A 130 5.18 -16.39 10.94
CA ALA A 130 4.60 -16.07 9.65
C ALA A 130 4.90 -14.60 9.30
N THR A 131 6.00 -14.37 8.59
CA THR A 131 6.31 -13.07 7.98
C THR A 131 5.59 -12.96 6.65
N VAL A 132 4.96 -11.82 6.37
CA VAL A 132 4.70 -11.49 4.96
C VAL A 132 6.08 -11.21 4.35
N LEU A 133 6.48 -12.05 3.42
CA LEU A 133 7.76 -11.96 2.74
C LEU A 133 7.71 -10.84 1.70
N GLU A 134 8.82 -10.13 1.52
CA GLU A 134 8.98 -9.24 0.37
C GLU A 134 8.92 -10.10 -0.91
N GLY A 135 8.03 -9.73 -1.83
CA GLY A 135 7.76 -10.53 -3.03
C GLY A 135 6.34 -10.36 -3.56
N PRO A 136 6.02 -10.96 -4.72
CA PRO A 136 4.64 -11.05 -5.19
C PRO A 136 3.79 -11.66 -4.09
N GLU A 137 2.60 -11.10 -3.85
CA GLU A 137 1.73 -11.55 -2.76
C GLU A 137 1.64 -13.07 -2.75
N CYS A 138 2.23 -13.67 -1.71
CA CYS A 138 2.43 -15.11 -1.68
C CYS A 138 1.07 -15.79 -1.60
N THR A 139 0.75 -16.60 -2.61
CA THR A 139 -0.49 -17.37 -2.72
C THR A 139 -0.74 -18.29 -1.51
N HIS A 140 0.29 -18.59 -0.73
CA HIS A 140 0.20 -19.36 0.52
C HIS A 140 -0.81 -18.81 1.52
N ASN A 141 -1.02 -17.48 1.55
CA ASN A 141 -1.98 -16.86 2.46
C ASN A 141 -3.39 -16.72 1.86
N GLN A 142 -3.66 -17.25 0.66
CA GLN A 142 -5.00 -17.18 0.05
C GLN A 142 -6.03 -18.07 0.74
N PHE A 143 -5.57 -19.19 1.31
CA PHE A 143 -6.45 -20.22 1.88
C PHE A 143 -6.56 -20.14 3.41
N ILE A 144 -6.06 -19.05 4.02
CA ILE A 144 -6.20 -18.83 5.46
C ILE A 144 -7.39 -17.91 5.75
N TYR A 145 -7.98 -18.07 6.93
CA TYR A 145 -9.05 -17.17 7.34
C TYR A 145 -8.50 -15.75 7.57
N HIS A 146 -9.08 -14.78 6.86
CA HIS A 146 -8.63 -13.39 6.90
C HIS A 146 -9.36 -12.50 7.91
N GLY A 147 -10.29 -13.07 8.68
CA GLY A 147 -11.09 -12.31 9.62
C GLY A 147 -12.36 -11.71 9.00
N PRO A 148 -13.23 -11.17 9.87
CA PRO A 148 -14.43 -10.43 9.48
C PRO A 148 -14.09 -9.01 9.02
N HIS A 149 -15.06 -8.32 8.43
CA HIS A 149 -14.98 -6.88 8.25
C HIS A 149 -14.97 -6.15 9.59
N MET A 150 -14.04 -5.22 9.76
CA MET A 150 -13.97 -4.33 10.92
C MET A 150 -14.87 -3.11 10.79
N ASN A 151 -15.18 -2.72 9.55
CA ASN A 151 -16.00 -1.56 9.23
C ASN A 151 -16.74 -1.78 7.90
N GLN A 152 -17.63 -0.85 7.56
CA GLN A 152 -18.41 -0.87 6.31
C GLN A 152 -17.99 0.23 5.32
N SER A 153 -16.73 0.69 5.39
CA SER A 153 -16.19 1.74 4.49
C SER A 153 -16.36 1.38 3.02
N HIS A 154 -16.15 0.11 2.67
CA HIS A 154 -16.35 -0.39 1.30
C HIS A 154 -17.79 -0.22 0.79
N LEU A 155 -18.81 -0.32 1.66
CA LEU A 155 -20.21 -0.06 1.28
C LEU A 155 -20.48 1.45 1.18
N ALA A 156 -19.91 2.24 2.08
CA ALA A 156 -20.02 3.70 2.02
C ALA A 156 -19.43 4.25 0.71
N GLU A 157 -18.33 3.68 0.24
CA GLU A 157 -17.72 4.03 -1.06
C GLU A 157 -18.66 3.76 -2.24
N LEU A 158 -19.38 2.64 -2.22
CA LEU A 158 -20.37 2.32 -3.27
C LEU A 158 -21.49 3.35 -3.32
N VAL A 159 -21.98 3.80 -2.16
CA VAL A 159 -23.00 4.86 -2.05
C VAL A 159 -22.48 6.19 -2.60
N LEU A 160 -21.22 6.51 -2.31
CA LEU A 160 -20.53 7.69 -2.85
C LEU A 160 -20.16 7.53 -4.34
N GLY A 161 -20.52 6.41 -4.97
CA GLY A 161 -20.27 6.14 -6.37
C GLY A 161 -18.79 5.93 -6.71
N HIS A 162 -17.95 5.65 -5.71
CA HIS A 162 -16.56 5.27 -5.92
C HIS A 162 -16.52 3.84 -6.46
N ARG A 163 -15.97 3.67 -7.65
CA ARG A 163 -15.72 2.34 -8.23
C ARG A 163 -14.30 1.90 -7.92
N ARG A 164 -14.16 0.70 -7.35
CA ARG A 164 -12.85 0.03 -7.26
C ARG A 164 -12.31 -0.18 -8.68
N PRO A 165 -10.97 -0.11 -8.86
CA PRO A 165 -10.37 -0.26 -10.18
C PRO A 165 -10.58 -1.67 -10.74
N ASN A 166 -10.87 -2.65 -9.88
CA ASN A 166 -11.06 -4.05 -10.24
C ASN A 166 -12.48 -4.45 -9.90
N SER A 167 -13.30 -4.65 -10.93
CA SER A 167 -14.65 -5.18 -10.79
C SER A 167 -14.59 -6.71 -10.85
N PRO A 168 -15.28 -7.44 -9.94
CA PRO A 168 -15.44 -8.89 -10.09
C PRO A 168 -16.27 -9.26 -11.33
N LEU A 169 -16.94 -8.29 -11.98
CA LEU A 169 -17.72 -8.52 -13.20
C LEU A 169 -16.93 -8.28 -14.49
N ASP A 170 -15.71 -7.72 -14.39
CA ASP A 170 -14.82 -7.46 -15.54
C ASP A 170 -13.83 -8.61 -15.79
N ASP A 171 -14.13 -9.82 -15.28
CA ASP A 171 -13.24 -10.99 -15.23
C ASP A 171 -12.68 -11.47 -16.58
N ILE A 172 -13.32 -11.13 -17.71
CA ILE A 172 -12.83 -11.49 -19.05
C ILE A 172 -11.53 -10.73 -19.39
N ALA A 173 -11.30 -9.55 -18.81
CA ALA A 173 -10.05 -8.80 -18.96
C ALA A 173 -8.93 -9.25 -17.99
N HIS A 174 -9.24 -10.12 -17.02
CA HIS A 174 -8.26 -10.63 -16.05
C HIS A 174 -7.38 -11.77 -16.61
N MET A 175 -7.81 -12.47 -17.67
CA MET A 175 -7.11 -13.67 -18.16
C MET A 175 -5.90 -13.40 -19.08
N GLU A 176 -5.87 -12.31 -19.84
CA GLU A 176 -4.82 -12.06 -20.84
C GLU A 176 -3.65 -11.21 -20.33
N ALA A 177 -3.79 -10.58 -19.16
CA ALA A 177 -2.73 -9.77 -18.58
C ALA A 177 -2.77 -9.84 -17.04
N ILE A 178 -1.80 -10.56 -16.48
CA ILE A 178 -1.29 -10.32 -15.11
C ILE A 178 -2.10 -10.99 -13.98
N PHE A 179 -2.10 -12.33 -13.95
CA PHE A 179 -2.52 -13.14 -12.79
C PHE A 179 -1.92 -12.68 -11.44
N PHE A 180 -0.77 -12.00 -11.47
CA PHE A 180 -0.05 -11.51 -10.29
C PHE A 180 -0.20 -9.99 -10.05
N SER A 181 -1.20 -9.33 -10.67
CA SER A 181 -1.44 -7.90 -10.42
C SER A 181 -2.49 -7.75 -9.32
N ALA A 182 -2.05 -7.34 -8.13
CA ALA A 182 -2.96 -6.86 -7.09
C ALA A 182 -3.82 -5.66 -7.56
N VAL A 183 -3.33 -4.92 -8.55
CA VAL A 183 -3.94 -3.68 -9.07
C VAL A 183 -4.98 -3.96 -10.13
N ARG A 184 -4.89 -5.07 -10.87
CA ARG A 184 -5.78 -5.37 -12.01
C ARG A 184 -6.57 -6.66 -11.85
N CYS A 185 -6.20 -7.53 -10.93
CA CYS A 185 -6.93 -8.77 -10.66
C CYS A 185 -7.54 -8.70 -9.27
N PHE A 186 -8.87 -8.59 -9.22
CA PHE A 186 -9.63 -8.47 -7.97
C PHE A 186 -9.36 -9.65 -7.01
N GLY A 187 -9.19 -10.85 -7.56
CA GLY A 187 -8.96 -12.08 -6.80
C GLY A 187 -7.52 -12.32 -6.35
N SER A 188 -6.55 -11.51 -6.79
CA SER A 188 -5.12 -11.78 -6.54
C SER A 188 -4.52 -10.93 -5.43
N SER A 189 -5.29 -10.05 -4.78
CA SER A 189 -4.78 -9.18 -3.71
C SER A 189 -5.29 -9.53 -2.31
N SER A 190 -4.42 -9.54 -1.31
CA SER A 190 -4.73 -9.71 0.09
C SER A 190 -5.50 -8.52 0.66
N SER A 191 -5.31 -7.33 0.10
CA SER A 191 -6.04 -6.11 0.51
C SER A 191 -7.52 -6.16 0.09
N THR A 192 -7.83 -6.88 -0.99
CA THR A 192 -9.21 -7.19 -1.41
C THR A 192 -9.72 -8.51 -0.84
N TRP A 193 -9.02 -9.11 0.12
CA TRP A 193 -9.33 -10.45 0.63
C TRP A 193 -9.42 -11.51 -0.47
N PHE A 194 -8.57 -11.39 -1.49
CA PHE A 194 -8.57 -12.25 -2.68
C PHE A 194 -9.95 -12.28 -3.35
N GLY A 195 -10.63 -11.14 -3.34
CA GLY A 195 -11.97 -10.96 -3.90
C GLY A 195 -13.10 -11.53 -3.04
N HIS A 196 -12.81 -12.03 -1.84
CA HIS A 196 -13.82 -12.50 -0.91
C HIS A 196 -14.39 -11.35 -0.08
N THR A 197 -15.72 -11.33 0.11
CA THR A 197 -16.39 -10.44 1.06
C THR A 197 -16.79 -11.28 2.29
N PRO A 198 -16.12 -11.13 3.44
CA PRO A 198 -16.50 -11.81 4.68
C PRO A 198 -17.99 -11.67 5.02
N VAL A 199 -18.60 -12.78 5.45
CA VAL A 199 -20.01 -12.82 5.87
C VAL A 199 -20.27 -11.92 7.08
N HIS A 200 -19.30 -11.85 7.99
CA HIS A 200 -19.45 -11.14 9.25
C HIS A 200 -18.80 -9.76 9.16
N THR A 201 -19.51 -8.75 9.63
CA THR A 201 -18.93 -7.48 10.08
C THR A 201 -19.04 -7.46 11.59
N ILE A 202 -17.95 -7.16 12.30
CA ILE A 202 -17.99 -7.11 13.76
C ILE A 202 -18.79 -5.90 14.25
N LYS A 203 -19.19 -5.95 15.52
CA LYS A 203 -19.85 -4.82 16.17
C LYS A 203 -18.88 -3.63 16.29
N PRO A 204 -19.35 -2.39 16.11
CA PRO A 204 -18.50 -1.19 16.20
C PRO A 204 -17.72 -1.10 17.50
N GLU A 205 -18.32 -1.48 18.63
CA GLU A 205 -17.66 -1.39 19.94
C GLU A 205 -16.44 -2.31 20.02
N LEU A 206 -16.48 -3.48 19.36
CA LEU A 206 -15.33 -4.37 19.29
C LEU A 206 -14.26 -3.82 18.32
N ALA A 207 -14.68 -3.20 17.22
CA ALA A 207 -13.77 -2.56 16.27
C ALA A 207 -12.99 -1.42 16.95
N ASP A 208 -13.68 -0.60 17.73
CA ASP A 208 -13.08 0.50 18.50
C ASP A 208 -12.06 -0.02 19.51
N ARG A 209 -12.38 -1.10 20.24
CA ARG A 209 -11.43 -1.73 21.18
C ARG A 209 -10.20 -2.30 20.48
N ILE A 210 -10.36 -2.89 19.30
CA ILE A 210 -9.23 -3.37 18.50
C ILE A 210 -8.39 -2.18 18.01
N ALA A 211 -9.02 -1.11 17.54
CA ALA A 211 -8.34 0.11 17.12
C ALA A 211 -7.56 0.76 18.27
N GLU A 212 -8.15 0.86 19.46
CA GLU A 212 -7.47 1.34 20.67
C GLU A 212 -6.26 0.47 21.03
N LEU A 213 -6.41 -0.86 20.96
CA LEU A 213 -5.33 -1.80 21.25
C LEU A 213 -4.15 -1.60 20.29
N VAL A 214 -4.38 -1.61 18.98
CA VAL A 214 -3.29 -1.55 17.99
C VAL A 214 -2.64 -0.16 17.94
N ARG A 215 -3.40 0.90 18.26
CA ARG A 215 -2.86 2.25 18.45
C ARG A 215 -1.81 2.29 19.56
N ALA A 216 -2.02 1.53 20.65
CA ALA A 216 -1.03 1.40 21.72
C ALA A 216 0.28 0.70 21.29
N PHE A 217 0.31 0.10 20.10
CA PHE A 217 1.49 -0.50 19.49
C PHE A 217 2.00 0.28 18.25
N GLY A 218 1.55 1.52 18.06
CA GLY A 218 2.04 2.41 16.99
C GLY A 218 1.36 2.23 15.63
N VAL A 219 0.22 1.53 15.58
CA VAL A 219 -0.64 1.50 14.38
C VAL A 219 -1.69 2.60 14.52
N ASP A 220 -1.34 3.80 14.06
CA ASP A 220 -2.11 5.04 14.26
C ASP A 220 -2.20 5.90 12.99
N ASP A 221 -2.86 7.06 13.09
CA ASP A 221 -3.01 8.00 11.96
C ASP A 221 -1.66 8.58 11.51
N ALA A 222 -0.69 8.73 12.43
CA ALA A 222 0.65 9.20 12.07
C ALA A 222 1.39 8.18 11.19
N LEU A 223 1.23 6.88 11.47
CA LEU A 223 1.70 5.82 10.60
C LEU A 223 1.00 5.87 9.23
N ALA A 224 -0.33 6.02 9.20
CA ALA A 224 -1.09 6.10 7.96
C ALA A 224 -0.65 7.27 7.08
N GLU A 225 -0.51 8.47 7.65
CA GLU A 225 0.00 9.65 6.93
C GLU A 225 1.39 9.43 6.36
N TYR A 226 2.29 8.81 7.15
CA TYR A 226 3.65 8.50 6.69
C TYR A 226 3.66 7.48 5.55
N VAL A 227 2.85 6.42 5.64
CA VAL A 227 2.68 5.41 4.58
C VAL A 227 2.15 6.06 3.31
N GLU A 228 1.16 6.95 3.40
CA GLU A 228 0.61 7.68 2.25
C GLU A 228 1.67 8.53 1.55
N CYS A 229 2.47 9.28 2.32
CA CYS A 229 3.57 10.09 1.79
C CYS A 229 4.65 9.23 1.10
N LYS A 230 4.99 8.07 1.70
CA LYS A 230 5.96 7.15 1.11
C LYS A 230 5.44 6.46 -0.13
N ALA A 231 4.16 6.10 -0.19
CA ALA A 231 3.55 5.53 -1.37
C ALA A 231 3.65 6.49 -2.57
N GLN A 232 3.34 7.77 -2.39
CA GLN A 232 3.50 8.80 -3.43
C GLN A 232 4.96 8.98 -3.85
N THR A 233 5.89 8.93 -2.88
CA THR A 233 7.33 9.05 -3.16
C THR A 233 7.84 7.87 -3.99
N VAL A 234 7.49 6.64 -3.61
CA VAL A 234 7.84 5.41 -4.33
C VAL A 234 7.22 5.43 -5.73
N GLU A 235 5.95 5.82 -5.87
CA GLU A 235 5.30 5.91 -7.18
C GLU A 235 6.06 6.82 -8.14
N ARG A 236 6.46 8.00 -7.67
CA ARG A 236 7.24 8.95 -8.47
C ARG A 236 8.61 8.37 -8.85
N LEU A 237 9.34 7.79 -7.90
CA LEU A 237 10.65 7.19 -8.16
C LEU A 237 10.58 6.06 -9.19
N GLU A 238 9.61 5.17 -9.06
CA GLU A 238 9.39 4.08 -10.01
C GLU A 238 9.00 4.60 -11.40
N ARG A 239 8.14 5.63 -11.46
CA ARG A 239 7.75 6.26 -12.72
C ARG A 239 8.93 6.93 -13.41
N ASP A 240 9.73 7.70 -12.69
CA ASP A 240 10.88 8.42 -13.22
C ASP A 240 11.95 7.43 -13.72
N ALA A 241 12.21 6.36 -12.95
CA ALA A 241 13.11 5.29 -13.36
C ALA A 241 12.61 4.59 -14.64
N TRP A 242 11.32 4.29 -14.73
CA TRP A 242 10.72 3.68 -15.91
C TRP A 242 10.82 4.57 -17.15
N VAL A 243 10.56 5.88 -17.02
CA VAL A 243 10.73 6.86 -18.12
C VAL A 243 12.19 6.90 -18.57
N HIS A 244 13.14 6.94 -17.63
CA HIS A 244 14.56 6.97 -17.95
C HIS A 244 15.02 5.73 -18.72
N VAL A 245 14.62 4.53 -18.26
CA VAL A 245 14.91 3.26 -18.96
C VAL A 245 14.27 3.25 -20.35
N SER A 246 13.00 3.65 -20.45
CA SER A 246 12.26 3.66 -21.72
C SER A 246 12.92 4.58 -22.76
N ASN A 247 13.28 5.80 -22.38
CA ASN A 247 13.96 6.76 -23.26
C ASN A 247 15.34 6.27 -23.69
N SER A 248 16.07 5.59 -22.80
CA SER A 248 17.38 5.01 -23.11
C SER A 248 17.28 3.87 -24.13
N VAL A 249 16.23 3.05 -24.04
CA VAL A 249 15.98 1.96 -24.99
C VAL A 249 15.53 2.49 -26.35
N LEU A 250 14.63 3.47 -26.38
CA LEU A 250 14.12 4.07 -27.62
C LEU A 250 15.21 4.83 -28.38
N SER A 251 16.03 5.62 -27.68
CA SER A 251 17.16 6.35 -28.28
C SER A 251 18.22 5.43 -28.91
N ASN A 252 18.34 4.19 -28.43
CA ASN A 252 19.25 3.19 -28.98
C ASN A 252 18.66 2.43 -30.18
N ARG A 253 17.33 2.44 -30.37
CA ARG A 253 16.68 1.87 -31.55
C ARG A 253 16.72 2.82 -32.75
N GLU A 254 16.68 4.12 -32.53
CA GLU A 254 16.80 5.12 -33.61
C GLU A 254 18.22 5.27 -34.17
N LYS A 255 19.22 4.67 -33.50
CA LYS A 255 20.63 4.66 -33.91
C LYS A 255 21.10 3.35 -34.55
N ARG A 256 20.19 2.39 -34.77
CA ARG A 256 20.44 1.13 -35.50
C ARG A 256 19.61 1.11 -36.77
#